data_AF-A0A0F9WCE5-F1
#
_entry.id   AF-A0A0F9WCE5-F1
#
_cell.length_a   1.000
_cell.length_b   1.000
_cell.length_c   1.000
_cell.angle_alpha   90.00
_cell.angle_beta   90.00
_cell.angle_gamma   90.00
#
_symmetry.space_group_name_H-M   'P 1'
#
loop_
_entity.id
_entity.type
_entity.pdbx_description
1 polymer ?
#
loop_
_entity_poly.entity_id
_entity_poly.type
_entity_poly.pdbx_seq_one_letter_code
_entity_poly.pdbx_strand_id
1 'polypeptide(L)'
;MARIERADSTVPVPVERAQLQTTVQRTPFIDPSGFPFSTESAQTLKQIGGVLKELRKRGEKARDSLSINAAGESRDLAKLQTKQFMLNNPDPDTWAEGTQKIIASQKKTFNQQKFSSEAAANEQIEQQAFENELNEGIQILTITQQVENDIDISKKNLDLKISNDDGSLTAAQDIDKQIKLTQAALERKYTKEIAAIHLEEALKQAKIGFYLNQSKLFPEDIIKEMETKKEVLRAGRRADKTLKGKGFLGELEMQDGSGKIATEISIGVELNGKETQIPTLIPTLTKKEINHLLNGKKPTDAIVKKAITHAKKRIESGESPFADTPDRDGLTAKDYDTIIASAITAQNQAEKVLDEENREAKLALYEKEDAYFADTTGEVEPLTREDFNLAWKDPEQADQHYDEYVAGQKAEQQGEVNFIKKGNPIVVARTEAIIDLNPMAITEAQLYENSTKGIGTENVTGMVDRLREAQKGLIAPITKYNTQFSTLLNAEFFGDKDEAKTSITYLELKRKMKEFIDSQKPAEAVADKFFAGLITKEFRFWGGFGGWDERGFNHTYIDIKGNKVKQRFRFGDIRTRKVGDKTINEFYAGTNDKGDALWLPRQ
;
A
#
# COMPACT_ATOMS: atom_id res chain seq x y z
N MET A 1 9.13 48.63 20.72
CA MET A 1 10.48 48.35 21.23
C MET A 1 11.47 48.72 20.13
N ALA A 2 12.39 49.66 20.41
CA ALA A 2 13.33 50.16 19.41
C ALA A 2 14.42 49.11 19.12
N ARG A 3 14.50 48.63 17.88
CA ARG A 3 15.52 47.69 17.40
C ARG A 3 16.80 48.48 17.16
N ILE A 4 17.84 48.19 17.94
CA ILE A 4 19.19 48.76 17.73
C ILE A 4 19.80 47.99 16.56
N GLU A 5 19.96 48.67 15.42
CA GLU A 5 20.68 48.12 14.26
C GLU A 5 22.19 48.08 14.58
N ARG A 6 22.82 46.91 14.41
CA ARG A 6 24.27 46.73 14.51
C ARG A 6 24.92 47.21 13.21
N ALA A 7 25.94 48.04 13.31
CA ALA A 7 26.80 48.41 12.19
C ALA A 7 27.83 47.29 11.97
N ASP A 8 27.75 46.61 10.82
CA ASP A 8 28.80 45.70 10.35
C ASP A 8 30.00 46.51 9.85
N SER A 9 31.11 46.43 10.59
CA SER A 9 32.41 46.98 10.18
C SER A 9 33.29 45.85 9.66
N THR A 10 33.26 45.60 8.35
CA THR A 10 34.06 44.57 7.66
C THR A 10 35.44 45.05 7.21
N VAL A 11 36.08 45.99 7.92
CA VAL A 11 37.44 46.41 7.56
C VAL A 11 38.48 45.54 8.27
N PRO A 12 39.26 44.71 7.55
CA PRO A 12 40.34 43.94 8.15
C PRO A 12 41.46 44.89 8.59
N VAL A 13 41.80 44.86 9.87
CA VAL A 13 42.97 45.57 10.40
C VAL A 13 44.22 44.74 10.06
N PRO A 14 45.21 45.29 9.33
CA PRO A 14 46.45 44.58 9.04
C PRO A 14 47.27 44.42 10.33
N VAL A 15 47.55 43.19 10.71
CA VAL A 15 48.46 42.87 11.81
C VAL A 15 49.87 42.73 11.23
N GLU A 16 50.66 43.81 11.28
CA GLU A 16 52.10 43.72 11.05
C GLU A 16 52.75 42.95 12.20
N ARG A 17 53.16 41.70 11.93
CA ARG A 17 54.01 40.93 12.84
C ARG A 17 55.44 41.47 12.77
N ALA A 18 55.77 42.41 13.66
CA ALA A 18 57.16 42.73 13.95
C ALA A 18 57.83 41.55 14.68
N GLN A 19 58.66 40.78 13.96
CA GLN A 19 59.58 39.81 14.55
C GLN A 19 60.72 40.55 15.24
N LEU A 20 60.59 40.81 16.54
CA LEU A 20 61.69 41.26 17.39
C LEU A 20 62.53 40.05 17.79
N GLN A 21 63.62 39.80 17.06
CA GLN A 21 64.73 38.98 17.55
C GLN A 21 65.56 39.81 18.53
N THR A 22 65.21 39.76 19.82
CA THR A 22 66.05 40.34 20.88
C THR A 22 67.04 39.30 21.39
N THR A 23 68.30 39.47 20.99
CA THR A 23 69.47 38.82 21.61
C THR A 23 69.60 39.32 23.05
N VAL A 24 69.34 38.45 24.02
CA VAL A 24 69.47 38.76 25.46
C VAL A 24 70.95 38.74 25.84
N GLN A 25 71.62 39.89 25.78
CA GLN A 25 72.85 40.10 26.55
C GLN A 25 72.45 40.41 28.00
N ARG A 26 72.87 39.54 28.93
CA ARG A 26 72.71 39.78 30.38
C ARG A 26 73.61 40.94 30.80
N THR A 27 73.03 42.13 30.92
CA THR A 27 73.64 43.24 31.66
C THR A 27 73.46 43.03 33.17
N PRO A 28 74.42 43.48 34.00
CA PRO A 28 74.36 43.33 35.45
C PRO A 28 73.19 44.13 36.03
N PHE A 29 72.59 43.58 37.10
CA PHE A 29 71.50 44.20 37.87
C PHE A 29 71.83 45.65 38.23
N ILE A 30 71.09 46.58 37.64
CA ILE A 30 71.10 47.99 38.02
C ILE A 30 70.28 48.12 39.30
N ASP A 31 70.89 48.69 40.33
CA ASP A 31 70.25 49.04 41.60
C ASP A 31 69.12 50.07 41.37
N PRO A 32 67.84 49.73 41.64
CA PRO A 32 66.71 50.62 41.40
C PRO A 32 66.68 51.85 42.33
N SER A 33 67.55 51.93 43.35
CA SER A 33 67.61 53.07 44.27
C SER A 33 68.36 54.30 43.73
N GLY A 34 69.05 54.18 42.58
CA GLY A 34 69.90 55.23 42.02
C GLY A 34 69.27 56.15 40.95
N PHE A 35 68.01 55.97 40.56
CA PHE A 35 67.35 56.83 39.57
C PHE A 35 66.50 57.91 40.24
N PRO A 36 66.97 59.17 40.34
CA PRO A 36 66.07 60.28 40.65
C PRO A 36 65.11 60.42 39.48
N PHE A 37 63.84 60.06 39.70
CA PHE A 37 62.80 60.33 38.73
C PHE A 37 62.73 61.84 38.51
N SER A 38 63.12 62.29 37.31
CA SER A 38 62.84 63.65 36.90
C SER A 38 61.31 63.84 36.82
N THR A 39 60.86 65.08 36.97
CA THR A 39 59.45 65.47 36.81
C THR A 39 58.86 65.04 35.45
N GLU A 40 59.68 64.95 34.41
CA GLU A 40 59.31 64.43 33.08
C GLU A 40 59.05 62.91 33.09
N SER A 41 59.88 62.13 33.79
CA SER A 41 59.68 60.68 33.97
C SER A 41 58.38 60.38 34.72
N ALA A 42 58.02 61.20 35.72
CA ALA A 42 56.75 61.08 36.44
C ALA A 42 55.53 61.42 35.57
N GLN A 43 55.62 62.43 34.69
CA GLN A 43 54.56 62.74 33.72
C GLN A 43 54.39 61.62 32.69
N THR A 44 55.49 61.03 32.22
CA THR A 44 55.46 59.91 31.26
C THR A 44 54.83 58.66 31.89
N LEU A 45 55.15 58.33 33.14
CA LEU A 45 54.48 57.25 33.90
C LEU A 45 52.98 57.50 34.09
N LYS A 46 52.56 58.76 34.27
CA LYS A 46 51.14 59.13 34.35
C LYS A 46 50.41 58.92 33.02
N GLN A 47 51.05 59.23 31.90
CA GLN A 47 50.52 58.94 30.56
C GLN A 47 50.43 57.43 30.31
N ILE A 48 51.46 56.66 30.66
CA ILE A 48 51.46 55.18 30.58
C ILE A 48 50.33 54.58 31.44
N GLY A 49 50.12 55.10 32.66
CA GLY A 49 49.01 54.68 33.52
C GLY A 49 47.63 54.92 32.89
N GLY A 50 47.47 56.03 32.15
CA GLY A 50 46.27 56.30 31.35
C GLY A 50 46.05 55.28 30.24
N VAL A 51 47.10 54.97 29.48
CA VAL A 51 47.06 53.96 28.40
C VAL A 51 46.74 52.57 28.95
N LEU A 52 47.35 52.16 30.06
CA LEU A 52 47.05 50.86 30.69
C LEU A 52 45.60 50.76 31.18
N LYS A 53 45.04 51.85 31.73
CA LYS A 53 43.63 51.91 32.13
C LYS A 53 42.70 51.76 30.93
N GLU A 54 43.01 52.41 29.82
CA GLU A 54 42.24 52.31 28.57
C GLU A 54 42.36 50.91 27.94
N LEU A 55 43.56 50.33 27.88
CA LEU A 55 43.78 48.95 27.41
C LEU A 55 43.02 47.93 28.28
N ARG A 56 43.00 48.12 29.60
CA ARG A 56 42.21 47.27 30.52
C ARG A 56 40.72 47.37 30.23
N LYS A 57 40.18 48.57 30.01
CA LYS A 57 38.78 48.77 29.61
C LYS A 57 38.46 48.11 28.27
N ARG A 58 39.34 48.24 27.27
CA ARG A 58 39.17 47.58 25.97
C ARG A 58 39.22 46.06 26.09
N GLY A 59 40.14 45.53 26.90
CA GLY A 59 40.23 44.10 27.18
C GLY A 59 39.04 43.55 27.98
N GLU A 60 38.39 44.36 28.82
CA GLU A 60 37.13 44.03 29.48
C GLU A 60 35.97 44.00 28.48
N LYS A 61 35.81 45.06 27.67
CA LYS A 61 34.80 45.11 26.60
C LYS A 61 34.93 43.96 25.59
N ALA A 62 36.15 43.60 25.21
CA ALA A 62 36.39 42.47 24.30
C ALA A 62 35.99 41.13 24.93
N ARG A 63 36.26 40.92 26.23
CA ARG A 63 35.81 39.72 26.95
C ARG A 63 34.29 39.68 27.09
N ASP A 64 33.67 40.80 27.45
CA ASP A 64 32.21 40.91 27.50
C ASP A 64 31.58 40.57 26.15
N SER A 65 32.11 41.12 25.05
CA SER A 65 31.62 40.81 23.71
C SER A 65 31.71 39.32 23.35
N LEU A 66 32.78 38.64 23.73
CA LEU A 66 32.93 37.20 23.51
C LEU A 66 31.94 36.39 24.36
N SER A 67 31.76 36.77 25.63
CA SER A 67 30.80 36.12 26.52
C SER A 67 29.34 36.37 26.12
N ILE A 68 29.01 37.56 25.60
CA ILE A 68 27.70 37.89 25.02
C ILE A 68 27.43 37.01 23.80
N ASN A 69 28.39 36.87 22.89
CA ASN A 69 28.23 36.01 21.71
C ASN A 69 28.04 34.54 22.11
N ALA A 70 28.84 34.03 23.05
CA ALA A 70 28.70 32.66 23.55
C ALA A 70 27.34 32.42 24.24
N ALA A 71 26.83 33.40 25.00
CA ALA A 71 25.49 33.34 25.59
C ALA A 71 24.40 33.31 24.50
N GLY A 72 24.54 34.14 23.46
CA GLY A 72 23.65 34.15 22.29
C GLY A 72 23.61 32.81 21.57
N GLU A 73 24.78 32.26 21.20
CA GLU A 73 24.89 30.95 20.55
C GLU A 73 24.28 29.83 21.41
N SER A 74 24.47 29.89 22.73
CA SER A 74 23.89 28.92 23.65
C SER A 74 22.36 29.01 23.72
N ARG A 75 21.76 30.20 23.55
CA ARG A 75 20.29 30.36 23.44
C ARG A 75 19.77 29.78 22.13
N ASP A 76 20.43 30.04 21.02
CA ASP A 76 20.05 29.47 19.72
C ASP A 76 20.13 27.94 19.72
N LEU A 77 21.18 27.37 20.32
CA LEU A 77 21.31 25.93 20.50
C LEU A 77 20.17 25.37 21.35
N ALA A 78 19.77 26.04 22.43
CA ALA A 78 18.63 25.64 23.25
C ALA A 78 17.31 25.66 22.48
N LYS A 79 17.08 26.65 21.58
CA LYS A 79 15.91 26.67 20.68
C LYS A 79 15.91 25.43 19.76
N LEU A 80 17.06 25.07 19.20
CA LEU A 80 17.19 23.88 18.33
C LEU A 80 16.99 22.57 19.11
N GLN A 81 17.57 22.46 20.30
CA GLN A 81 17.39 21.29 21.18
C GLN A 81 15.93 21.13 21.60
N THR A 82 15.23 22.23 21.89
CA THR A 82 13.81 22.22 22.23
C THR A 82 12.97 21.69 21.07
N LYS A 83 13.22 22.19 19.84
CA LYS A 83 12.56 21.68 18.63
C LYS A 83 12.83 20.18 18.40
N GLN A 84 14.08 19.75 18.55
CA GLN A 84 14.45 18.35 18.41
C GLN A 84 13.80 17.47 19.49
N PHE A 85 13.71 17.98 20.72
CA PHE A 85 13.05 17.27 21.81
C PHE A 85 11.57 17.02 21.51
N MET A 86 10.85 18.04 21.04
CA MET A 86 9.43 17.91 20.67
C MET A 86 9.22 16.94 19.51
N LEU A 87 10.14 16.93 18.53
CA LEU A 87 10.09 15.96 17.43
C LEU A 87 10.27 14.50 17.92
N ASN A 88 11.15 14.29 18.90
CA ASN A 88 11.45 12.97 19.44
C ASN A 88 10.42 12.49 20.48
N ASN A 89 9.64 13.40 21.06
CA ASN A 89 8.66 13.11 22.10
C ASN A 89 7.34 13.76 21.67
N PRO A 90 6.50 13.12 20.85
CA PRO A 90 5.29 13.75 20.31
C PRO A 90 4.20 14.02 21.35
N ASP A 91 4.36 13.53 22.58
CA ASP A 91 3.43 13.75 23.68
C ASP A 91 3.62 15.16 24.29
N PRO A 92 2.64 16.08 24.12
CA PRO A 92 2.76 17.45 24.58
C PRO A 92 2.85 17.58 26.11
N ASP A 93 2.41 16.58 26.88
CA ASP A 93 2.51 16.58 28.35
C ASP A 93 3.97 16.49 28.82
N THR A 94 4.86 15.98 27.97
CA THR A 94 6.30 15.84 28.26
C THR A 94 7.13 17.08 27.88
N TRP A 95 6.59 17.99 27.07
CA TRP A 95 7.33 19.10 26.47
C TRP A 95 7.81 20.12 27.49
N ALA A 96 6.95 20.46 28.47
CA ALA A 96 7.29 21.42 29.51
C ALA A 96 8.50 20.94 30.33
N GLU A 97 8.47 19.69 30.82
CA GLU A 97 9.57 19.12 31.62
C GLU A 97 10.86 18.99 30.80
N GLY A 98 10.79 18.46 29.58
CA GLY A 98 11.94 18.32 28.70
C GLY A 98 12.62 19.63 28.38
N THR A 99 11.81 20.67 28.15
CA THR A 99 12.34 22.00 27.85
C THR A 99 12.93 22.70 29.07
N GLN A 100 12.36 22.51 30.27
CA GLN A 100 12.97 23.01 31.51
C GLN A 100 14.36 22.41 31.74
N LYS A 101 14.59 21.14 31.37
CA LYS A 101 15.93 20.53 31.41
C LYS A 101 16.90 21.20 30.44
N ILE A 102 16.44 21.56 29.24
CA ILE A 102 17.25 22.29 28.25
C ILE A 102 17.59 23.70 28.74
N ILE A 103 16.61 24.46 29.25
CA ILE A 103 16.81 25.78 29.86
C ILE A 103 17.83 25.68 31.01
N ALA A 104 17.68 24.69 31.91
CA ALA A 104 18.59 24.51 33.04
C ALA A 104 20.04 24.25 32.57
N SER A 105 20.23 23.47 31.51
CA SER A 105 21.54 23.22 30.90
C SER A 105 22.13 24.49 30.28
N GLN A 106 21.33 25.25 29.56
CA GLN A 106 21.73 26.54 28.97
C GLN A 106 22.09 27.56 30.05
N LYS A 107 21.34 27.63 31.15
CA LYS A 107 21.62 28.50 32.30
C LYS A 107 22.94 28.17 32.99
N LYS A 108 23.32 26.89 33.01
CA LYS A 108 24.65 26.46 33.48
C LYS A 108 25.76 27.02 32.59
N THR A 109 25.59 26.97 31.26
CA THR A 109 26.54 27.55 30.28
C THR A 109 26.63 29.07 30.43
N PHE A 110 25.50 29.74 30.66
CA PHE A 110 25.43 31.17 30.93
C PHE A 110 26.23 31.57 32.18
N ASN A 111 26.04 30.86 33.30
CA ASN A 111 26.74 31.13 34.56
C ASN A 111 28.25 30.88 34.52
N GLN A 112 28.75 30.17 33.50
CA GLN A 112 30.20 29.96 33.29
C GLN A 112 30.86 31.13 32.55
N GLN A 113 30.09 32.03 31.94
CA GLN A 113 30.61 33.18 31.23
C GLN A 113 31.14 34.25 32.20
N LYS A 114 32.13 35.02 31.74
CA LYS A 114 32.81 36.04 32.56
C LYS A 114 32.46 37.43 32.06
N PHE A 115 31.41 38.00 32.66
CA PHE A 115 30.94 39.34 32.36
C PHE A 115 31.49 40.37 33.33
N SER A 116 31.64 41.62 32.88
CA SER A 116 31.59 42.79 33.75
C SER A 116 30.21 42.92 34.40
N SER A 117 30.09 43.70 35.48
CA SER A 117 28.82 43.87 36.21
C SER A 117 27.71 44.46 35.33
N GLU A 118 28.05 45.38 34.43
CA GLU A 118 27.11 46.00 33.51
C GLU A 118 26.65 45.00 32.43
N ALA A 119 27.60 44.27 31.82
CA ALA A 119 27.28 43.24 30.83
C ALA A 119 26.44 42.10 31.44
N ALA A 120 26.74 41.70 32.68
CA ALA A 120 26.00 40.66 33.39
C ALA A 120 24.52 41.05 33.60
N ALA A 121 24.26 42.29 34.00
CA ALA A 121 22.91 42.79 34.22
C ALA A 121 22.09 42.80 32.92
N ASN A 122 22.68 43.29 31.83
CA ASN A 122 22.02 43.31 30.52
C ASN A 122 21.75 41.89 30.00
N GLU A 123 22.73 41.00 30.07
CA GLU A 123 22.54 39.63 29.62
C GLU A 123 21.60 38.81 30.50
N GLN A 124 21.47 39.13 31.78
CA GLN A 124 20.45 38.51 32.64
C GLN A 124 19.03 38.89 32.21
N ILE A 125 18.81 40.11 31.72
CA ILE A 125 17.53 40.54 31.14
C ILE A 125 17.24 39.75 29.86
N GLU A 126 18.22 39.66 28.95
CA GLU A 126 18.10 38.87 27.71
C GLU A 126 17.85 37.38 28.00
N GLN A 127 18.52 36.83 29.01
CA GLN A 127 18.31 35.46 29.47
C GLN A 127 16.89 35.24 29.99
N GLN A 128 16.37 36.15 30.81
CA GLN A 128 15.00 36.06 31.31
C GLN A 128 13.97 36.19 30.19
N ALA A 129 14.20 37.11 29.24
CA ALA A 129 13.34 37.29 28.07
C ALA A 129 13.31 36.03 27.20
N PHE A 130 14.46 35.38 27.00
CA PHE A 130 14.56 34.10 26.31
C PHE A 130 13.81 32.97 27.03
N GLU A 131 13.95 32.84 28.35
CA GLU A 131 13.22 31.84 29.15
C GLU A 131 11.69 32.05 29.02
N ASN A 132 11.22 33.30 29.06
CA ASN A 132 9.82 33.64 28.88
C ASN A 132 9.32 33.31 27.47
N GLU A 133 10.06 33.72 26.42
CA GLU A 133 9.73 33.43 25.02
C GLU A 133 9.59 31.92 24.78
N LEU A 134 10.53 31.13 25.32
CA LEU A 134 10.52 29.69 25.16
C LEU A 134 9.33 29.05 25.89
N ASN A 135 9.05 29.47 27.12
CA ASN A 135 7.92 28.97 27.90
C ASN A 135 6.56 29.29 27.25
N GLU A 136 6.36 30.52 26.78
CA GLU A 136 5.16 30.92 26.04
C GLU A 136 5.03 30.13 24.74
N GLY A 137 6.14 29.97 24.00
CA GLY A 137 6.17 29.18 22.78
C GLY A 137 5.75 27.71 23.00
N ILE A 138 6.21 27.08 24.08
CA ILE A 138 5.81 25.71 24.44
C ILE A 138 4.33 25.66 24.79
N GLN A 139 3.82 26.61 25.58
CA GLN A 139 2.39 26.64 25.92
C GLN A 139 1.51 26.73 24.67
N ILE A 140 1.87 27.60 23.72
CA ILE A 140 1.16 27.71 22.44
C ILE A 140 1.22 26.40 21.65
N LEU A 141 2.39 25.76 21.58
CA LEU A 141 2.56 24.48 20.89
C LEU A 141 1.76 23.36 21.57
N THR A 142 1.80 23.25 22.90
CA THR A 142 1.03 22.29 23.70
C THR A 142 -0.46 22.44 23.44
N ILE A 143 -0.99 23.67 23.50
CA ILE A 143 -2.41 23.94 23.19
C ILE A 143 -2.72 23.56 21.74
N THR A 144 -1.85 23.90 20.80
CA THR A 144 -2.03 23.56 19.38
C THR A 144 -2.11 22.06 19.19
N GLN A 145 -1.18 21.30 19.78
CA GLN A 145 -1.16 19.84 19.70
C GLN A 145 -2.37 19.21 20.39
N GLN A 146 -2.81 19.77 21.53
CA GLN A 146 -4.02 19.31 22.22
C GLN A 146 -5.28 19.51 21.38
N VAL A 147 -5.40 20.66 20.70
CA VAL A 147 -6.50 20.92 19.76
C VAL A 147 -6.45 19.94 18.58
N GLU A 148 -5.27 19.61 18.06
CA GLU A 148 -5.12 18.58 17.02
C GLU A 148 -5.56 17.20 17.51
N ASN A 149 -5.15 16.81 18.71
CA ASN A 149 -5.55 15.56 19.34
C ASN A 149 -7.07 15.50 19.56
N ASP A 150 -7.68 16.60 20.04
CA ASP A 150 -9.13 16.71 20.22
C ASP A 150 -9.88 16.53 18.88
N ILE A 151 -9.38 17.15 17.80
CA ILE A 151 -9.93 17.00 16.45
C ILE A 151 -9.86 15.54 16.00
N ASP A 152 -8.70 14.90 16.15
CA ASP A 152 -8.48 13.52 15.72
C ASP A 152 -9.33 12.52 16.51
N ILE A 153 -9.40 12.67 17.83
CA ILE A 153 -10.26 11.84 18.70
C ILE A 153 -11.73 12.04 18.31
N SER A 154 -12.15 13.29 18.11
CA SER A 154 -13.53 13.60 17.77
C SER A 154 -13.94 13.04 16.40
N LYS A 155 -13.04 13.10 15.41
CA LYS A 155 -13.23 12.47 14.09
C LYS A 155 -13.35 10.95 14.18
N LYS A 156 -12.42 10.28 14.90
CA LYS A 156 -12.48 8.83 15.10
C LYS A 156 -13.79 8.39 15.77
N ASN A 157 -14.24 9.15 16.77
CA ASN A 157 -15.51 8.88 17.45
C ASN A 157 -16.71 9.08 16.50
N LEU A 158 -16.67 10.10 15.64
CA LEU A 158 -17.70 10.33 14.62
C LEU A 158 -17.74 9.17 13.62
N ASP A 159 -16.58 8.75 13.11
CA ASP A 159 -16.44 7.61 12.20
C ASP A 159 -17.01 6.33 12.82
N LEU A 160 -16.69 6.06 14.10
CA LEU A 160 -17.21 4.90 14.85
C LEU A 160 -18.73 4.97 15.04
N LYS A 161 -19.30 6.15 15.33
CA LYS A 161 -20.74 6.32 15.52
C LYS A 161 -21.51 6.13 14.21
N ILE A 162 -21.02 6.72 13.12
CA ILE A 162 -21.63 6.56 11.79
C ILE A 162 -21.46 5.12 11.28
N SER A 163 -20.31 4.50 11.52
CA SER A 163 -20.06 3.10 11.11
C SER A 163 -21.00 2.09 11.77
N ASN A 164 -21.48 2.39 12.99
CA ASN A 164 -22.38 1.56 13.76
C ASN A 164 -23.84 2.07 13.73
N ASP A 165 -24.17 2.97 12.81
CA ASP A 165 -25.53 3.48 12.65
C ASP A 165 -26.46 2.34 12.23
N ASP A 166 -27.45 2.05 13.08
CA ASP A 166 -28.51 1.08 12.82
C ASP A 166 -29.80 1.75 12.29
N GLY A 167 -29.76 3.07 12.05
CA GLY A 167 -30.90 3.88 11.64
C GLY A 167 -31.87 4.21 12.79
N SER A 168 -31.56 3.81 14.03
CA SER A 168 -32.39 4.14 15.19
C SER A 168 -32.33 5.62 15.52
N LEU A 169 -33.39 6.14 16.13
CA LEU A 169 -33.44 7.53 16.61
C LEU A 169 -32.30 7.83 17.59
N THR A 170 -31.92 6.85 18.41
CA THR A 170 -30.82 6.96 19.38
C THR A 170 -29.48 7.10 18.67
N ALA A 171 -29.21 6.27 17.65
CA ALA A 171 -27.98 6.37 16.85
C ALA A 171 -27.88 7.73 16.16
N ALA A 172 -28.99 8.21 15.57
CA ALA A 172 -29.04 9.53 14.94
C ALA A 172 -28.75 10.68 15.93
N GLN A 173 -29.28 10.62 17.16
CA GLN A 173 -29.01 11.60 18.21
C GLN A 173 -27.54 11.58 18.67
N ASP A 174 -26.96 10.39 18.80
CA ASP A 174 -25.56 10.21 19.14
C ASP A 174 -24.62 10.77 18.05
N ILE A 175 -24.95 10.53 16.78
CA ILE A 175 -24.23 11.08 15.63
C ILE A 175 -24.33 12.62 15.64
N ASP A 176 -25.52 13.21 15.79
CA ASP A 176 -25.70 14.67 15.85
C ASP A 176 -24.90 15.30 17.01
N LYS A 177 -24.91 14.65 18.18
CA LYS A 177 -24.08 15.07 19.31
C LYS A 177 -22.59 15.05 18.97
N GLN A 178 -22.13 13.99 18.30
CA GLN A 178 -20.73 13.85 17.93
C GLN A 178 -20.32 14.85 16.84
N ILE A 179 -21.20 15.15 15.87
CA ILE A 179 -21.00 16.20 14.86
C ILE A 179 -20.74 17.55 15.53
N LYS A 180 -21.55 17.92 16.53
CA LYS A 180 -21.36 19.17 17.29
C LYS A 180 -20.02 19.21 18.03
N LEU A 181 -19.59 18.08 18.60
CA LEU A 181 -18.27 17.99 19.25
C LEU A 181 -17.13 18.12 18.23
N THR A 182 -17.24 17.51 17.06
CA THR A 182 -16.25 17.64 15.98
C THR A 182 -16.20 19.05 15.43
N GLN A 183 -17.36 19.69 15.23
CA GLN A 183 -17.43 21.09 14.83
C GLN A 183 -16.74 22.00 15.86
N ALA A 184 -17.05 21.84 17.15
CA ALA A 184 -16.45 22.64 18.22
C ALA A 184 -14.92 22.45 18.30
N ALA A 185 -14.41 21.23 18.08
CA ALA A 185 -12.98 20.96 18.03
C ALA A 185 -12.31 21.64 16.81
N LEU A 186 -12.95 21.59 15.64
CA LEU A 186 -12.44 22.24 14.42
C LEU A 186 -12.43 23.77 14.54
N GLU A 187 -13.47 24.37 15.14
CA GLU A 187 -13.57 25.82 15.37
C GLU A 187 -12.52 26.36 16.36
N ARG A 188 -11.86 25.48 17.14
CA ARG A 188 -10.69 25.88 17.95
C ARG A 188 -9.42 26.10 17.12
N LYS A 189 -9.30 25.43 15.96
CA LYS A 189 -8.13 25.50 15.07
C LYS A 189 -8.34 26.42 13.88
N TYR A 190 -9.57 26.45 13.36
CA TYR A 190 -9.90 27.08 12.08
C TYR A 190 -10.97 28.14 12.24
N THR A 191 -11.09 29.04 11.25
CA THR A 191 -12.28 29.89 11.16
C THR A 191 -13.53 29.03 10.92
N LYS A 192 -14.71 29.57 11.21
CA LYS A 192 -15.97 28.82 11.08
C LYS A 192 -16.18 28.28 9.67
N GLU A 193 -15.81 29.04 8.65
CA GLU A 193 -15.93 28.65 7.24
C GLU A 193 -15.02 27.46 6.91
N ILE A 194 -13.77 27.49 7.38
CA ILE A 194 -12.80 26.41 7.15
C ILE A 194 -13.16 25.17 8.01
N ALA A 195 -13.64 25.38 9.23
CA ALA A 195 -14.14 24.31 10.09
C ALA A 195 -15.32 23.56 9.45
N ALA A 196 -16.25 24.27 8.81
CA ALA A 196 -17.36 23.67 8.08
C ALA A 196 -16.89 22.78 6.92
N ILE A 197 -15.91 23.23 6.13
CA ILE A 197 -15.32 22.43 5.03
C ILE A 197 -14.68 21.15 5.59
N HIS A 198 -13.91 21.26 6.68
CA HIS A 198 -13.29 20.09 7.31
C HIS A 198 -14.31 19.13 7.93
N LEU A 199 -15.43 19.65 8.44
CA LEU A 199 -16.51 18.84 8.98
C LEU A 199 -17.24 18.08 7.87
N GLU A 200 -17.50 18.73 6.73
CA GLU A 200 -18.10 18.10 5.55
C GLU A 200 -17.23 16.94 5.03
N GLU A 201 -15.91 17.15 4.95
CA GLU A 201 -14.98 16.07 4.58
C GLU A 201 -14.97 14.94 5.62
N ALA A 202 -15.01 15.25 6.92
CA ALA A 202 -15.08 14.22 7.96
C ALA A 202 -16.38 13.39 7.86
N LEU A 203 -17.52 14.05 7.65
CA LEU A 203 -18.81 13.39 7.43
C LEU A 203 -18.80 12.49 6.19
N LYS A 204 -18.17 12.95 5.12
CA LYS A 204 -17.99 12.18 3.90
C LYS A 204 -17.19 10.89 4.16
N GLN A 205 -16.05 10.99 4.84
CA GLN A 205 -15.21 9.82 5.18
C GLN A 205 -15.95 8.84 6.09
N ALA A 206 -16.63 9.34 7.11
CA ALA A 206 -17.43 8.52 8.01
C ALA A 206 -18.51 7.73 7.26
N LYS A 207 -19.17 8.38 6.29
CA LYS A 207 -20.18 7.73 5.44
C LYS A 207 -19.61 6.66 4.52
N ILE A 208 -18.43 6.88 3.95
CA ILE A 208 -17.71 5.83 3.22
C ILE A 208 -17.47 4.64 4.16
N GLY A 209 -17.00 4.90 5.39
CA GLY A 209 -16.82 3.88 6.43
C GLY A 209 -18.09 3.06 6.72
N PHE A 210 -19.24 3.73 6.87
CA PHE A 210 -20.54 3.08 7.03
C PHE A 210 -20.84 2.11 5.88
N TYR A 211 -20.77 2.58 4.63
CA TYR A 211 -21.07 1.72 3.49
C TYR A 211 -20.06 0.58 3.31
N LEU A 212 -18.78 0.80 3.65
CA LEU A 212 -17.79 -0.27 3.67
C LEU A 212 -18.12 -1.34 4.71
N ASN A 213 -18.65 -0.97 5.87
CA ASN A 213 -19.09 -1.96 6.86
C ASN A 213 -20.37 -2.68 6.42
N GLN A 214 -21.36 -1.96 5.90
CA GLN A 214 -22.57 -2.56 5.33
C GLN A 214 -22.23 -3.51 4.17
N SER A 215 -21.22 -3.18 3.35
CA SER A 215 -20.78 -4.02 2.24
C SER A 215 -20.26 -5.40 2.67
N LYS A 216 -19.84 -5.54 3.93
CA LYS A 216 -19.42 -6.83 4.50
C LYS A 216 -20.60 -7.68 4.96
N LEU A 217 -21.69 -7.03 5.38
CA LEU A 217 -22.89 -7.69 5.90
C LEU A 217 -23.86 -8.05 4.77
N PHE A 218 -24.04 -7.13 3.81
CA PHE A 218 -25.01 -7.23 2.72
C PHE A 218 -24.38 -6.82 1.39
N PRO A 219 -23.37 -7.57 0.89
CA PRO A 219 -22.61 -7.17 -0.29
C PRO A 219 -23.49 -6.95 -1.53
N GLU A 220 -24.46 -7.84 -1.79
CA GLU A 220 -25.31 -7.77 -2.99
C GLU A 220 -26.22 -6.53 -3.01
N ASP A 221 -26.89 -6.25 -1.89
CA ASP A 221 -27.76 -5.08 -1.76
C ASP A 221 -26.97 -3.78 -1.90
N ILE A 222 -25.77 -3.72 -1.30
CA ILE A 222 -24.89 -2.56 -1.40
C ILE A 222 -24.35 -2.37 -2.82
N ILE A 223 -23.95 -3.43 -3.52
CA ILE A 223 -23.53 -3.33 -4.93
C ILE A 223 -24.67 -2.71 -5.75
N LYS A 224 -25.88 -3.27 -5.64
CA LYS A 224 -27.05 -2.81 -6.40
C LYS A 224 -27.43 -1.36 -6.07
N GLU A 225 -27.43 -0.98 -4.79
CA GLU A 225 -27.71 0.39 -4.35
C GLU A 225 -26.65 1.37 -4.91
N MET A 226 -25.37 1.06 -4.75
CA MET A 226 -24.28 1.93 -5.17
C MET A 226 -24.17 2.03 -6.70
N GLU A 227 -24.43 0.95 -7.44
CA GLU A 227 -24.52 0.99 -8.90
C GLU A 227 -25.67 1.87 -9.37
N THR A 228 -26.84 1.76 -8.73
CA THR A 228 -28.00 2.62 -9.02
C THR A 228 -27.65 4.09 -8.76
N LYS A 229 -27.06 4.40 -7.60
CA LYS A 229 -26.62 5.77 -7.27
C LYS A 229 -25.56 6.28 -8.24
N LYS A 230 -24.60 5.44 -8.61
CA LYS A 230 -23.55 5.75 -9.58
C LYS A 230 -24.12 6.02 -10.98
N GLU A 231 -25.14 5.28 -11.41
CA GLU A 231 -25.81 5.52 -12.68
C GLU A 231 -26.65 6.79 -12.67
N VAL A 232 -27.36 7.10 -11.57
CA VAL A 232 -28.01 8.40 -11.38
C VAL A 232 -27.00 9.54 -11.46
N LEU A 233 -25.86 9.38 -10.77
CA LEU A 233 -24.74 10.31 -10.78
C LEU A 233 -24.13 10.48 -12.18
N ARG A 234 -24.10 9.43 -13.01
CA ARG A 234 -23.62 9.48 -14.41
C ARG A 234 -24.63 10.15 -15.33
N ALA A 235 -25.91 9.81 -15.21
CA ALA A 235 -27.00 10.40 -15.98
C ALA A 235 -27.17 11.90 -15.68
N GLY A 236 -26.87 12.32 -14.45
CA GLY A 236 -26.87 13.69 -14.00
C GLY A 236 -25.60 14.50 -14.30
N ARG A 237 -24.79 14.19 -15.32
CA ARG A 237 -23.60 15.01 -15.62
C ARG A 237 -23.89 16.19 -16.57
N ARG A 238 -23.20 17.30 -16.33
CA ARG A 238 -23.08 18.45 -17.24
C ARG A 238 -22.15 18.10 -18.40
N ALA A 239 -22.15 18.94 -19.44
CA ALA A 239 -21.29 18.72 -20.61
C ALA A 239 -19.79 18.84 -20.27
N ASP A 240 -19.44 19.54 -19.21
CA ASP A 240 -18.07 19.61 -18.66
C ASP A 240 -17.72 18.43 -17.72
N LYS A 241 -18.60 17.41 -17.64
CA LYS A 241 -18.51 16.21 -16.77
C LYS A 241 -18.70 16.46 -15.27
N THR A 242 -18.94 17.69 -14.83
CA THR A 242 -19.34 17.98 -13.44
C THR A 242 -20.77 17.47 -13.19
N LEU A 243 -21.14 17.27 -11.93
CA LEU A 243 -22.45 16.73 -11.56
C LEU A 243 -23.47 17.85 -11.53
N LYS A 244 -24.63 17.62 -12.12
CA LYS A 244 -25.81 18.46 -11.96
C LYS A 244 -26.28 18.31 -10.52
N GLY A 245 -26.50 19.44 -9.85
CA GLY A 245 -27.18 19.45 -8.56
C GLY A 245 -28.70 19.38 -8.73
N LYS A 246 -29.41 19.62 -7.62
CA LYS A 246 -30.87 19.82 -7.63
C LYS A 246 -31.32 21.07 -8.38
N GLY A 247 -30.38 21.96 -8.72
CA GLY A 247 -30.66 23.24 -9.32
C GLY A 247 -31.20 24.25 -8.31
N PHE A 248 -31.17 25.53 -8.67
CA PHE A 248 -31.66 26.60 -7.79
C PHE A 248 -33.17 26.59 -7.60
N LEU A 249 -33.89 25.98 -8.52
CA LEU A 249 -35.35 25.94 -8.56
C LEU A 249 -35.91 24.53 -8.26
N GLY A 250 -35.05 23.57 -7.92
CA GLY A 250 -35.42 22.17 -7.76
C GLY A 250 -35.67 21.45 -9.09
N GLU A 251 -36.28 20.27 -8.99
CA GLU A 251 -36.70 19.47 -10.14
C GLU A 251 -37.92 20.09 -10.83
N LEU A 252 -37.79 20.42 -12.11
CA LEU A 252 -38.87 20.97 -12.93
C LEU A 252 -39.15 20.06 -14.12
N GLU A 253 -40.41 19.72 -14.35
CA GLU A 253 -40.80 18.92 -15.52
C GLU A 253 -40.73 19.76 -16.81
N MET A 254 -40.12 19.19 -17.85
CA MET A 254 -40.06 19.78 -19.19
C MET A 254 -41.45 19.77 -19.83
N GLN A 255 -41.84 20.92 -20.40
CA GLN A 255 -43.12 21.16 -21.07
C GLN A 255 -43.04 20.98 -22.59
N ASP A 256 -41.89 20.54 -23.12
CA ASP A 256 -41.65 20.30 -24.55
C ASP A 256 -42.24 18.97 -25.06
N GLY A 257 -42.99 18.26 -24.21
CA GLY A 257 -43.59 16.95 -24.51
C GLY A 257 -42.64 15.77 -24.27
N SER A 258 -41.41 15.98 -23.79
CA SER A 258 -40.46 14.90 -23.52
C SER A 258 -40.70 14.16 -22.20
N GLY A 259 -41.46 14.74 -21.26
CA GLY A 259 -41.67 14.20 -19.91
C GLY A 259 -40.38 14.12 -19.07
N LYS A 260 -39.31 14.78 -19.50
CA LYS A 260 -38.02 14.79 -18.78
C LYS A 260 -38.06 15.75 -17.61
N ILE A 261 -37.30 15.46 -16.55
CA ILE A 261 -37.07 16.37 -15.44
C ILE A 261 -35.77 17.16 -15.70
N ALA A 262 -35.86 18.48 -15.59
CA ALA A 262 -34.74 19.40 -15.64
C ALA A 262 -34.50 20.02 -14.26
N THR A 263 -33.39 19.65 -13.62
CA THR A 263 -32.87 20.37 -12.45
C THR A 263 -32.10 21.62 -12.87
N GLU A 264 -31.44 21.57 -14.03
CA GLU A 264 -30.70 22.68 -14.61
C GLU A 264 -30.55 22.54 -16.13
N ILE A 265 -30.47 23.70 -16.79
CA ILE A 265 -30.16 23.84 -18.23
C ILE A 265 -28.93 24.74 -18.33
N SER A 266 -27.81 24.18 -18.76
CA SER A 266 -26.52 24.87 -18.78
C SER A 266 -26.21 25.49 -20.14
N ILE A 267 -25.55 26.65 -20.13
CA ILE A 267 -25.00 27.29 -21.32
C ILE A 267 -23.51 27.60 -21.10
N GLY A 268 -22.70 27.48 -22.16
CA GLY A 268 -21.33 27.96 -22.16
C GLY A 268 -21.29 29.46 -22.41
N VAL A 269 -20.60 30.21 -21.56
CA VAL A 269 -20.36 31.65 -21.72
C VAL A 269 -18.90 31.97 -21.42
N GLU A 270 -18.37 33.03 -22.02
CA GLU A 270 -17.04 33.51 -21.67
C GLU A 270 -17.11 34.37 -20.40
N LEU A 271 -16.48 33.90 -19.32
CA LEU A 271 -16.32 34.65 -18.08
C LEU A 271 -14.83 34.74 -17.77
N ASN A 272 -14.31 35.97 -17.61
CA ASN A 272 -12.90 36.23 -17.32
C ASN A 272 -11.91 35.58 -18.32
N GLY A 273 -12.25 35.59 -19.62
CA GLY A 273 -11.41 35.01 -20.67
C GLY A 273 -11.40 33.48 -20.73
N LYS A 274 -12.31 32.82 -19.99
CA LYS A 274 -12.46 31.36 -19.99
C LYS A 274 -13.91 30.97 -20.29
N GLU A 275 -14.09 30.03 -21.21
CA GLU A 275 -15.40 29.41 -21.42
C GLU A 275 -15.82 28.66 -20.14
N THR A 276 -16.94 29.07 -19.58
CA THR A 276 -17.48 28.59 -18.30
C THR A 276 -18.94 28.21 -18.49
N GLN A 277 -19.33 27.03 -18.01
CA GLN A 277 -20.74 26.65 -18.00
C GLN A 277 -21.47 27.33 -16.84
N ILE A 278 -22.66 27.83 -17.09
CA ILE A 278 -23.53 28.45 -16.07
C ILE A 278 -24.96 27.94 -16.22
N PRO A 279 -25.75 27.87 -15.12
CA PRO A 279 -27.14 27.47 -15.19
C PRO A 279 -28.02 28.64 -15.67
N THR A 280 -29.00 28.31 -16.49
CA THR A 280 -30.04 29.27 -16.93
C THR A 280 -31.27 29.24 -16.04
N LEU A 281 -31.59 28.09 -15.41
CA LEU A 281 -32.67 27.96 -14.43
C LEU A 281 -32.22 28.50 -13.06
N ILE A 282 -32.39 29.82 -12.86
CA ILE A 282 -31.94 30.53 -11.66
C ILE A 282 -33.08 31.31 -10.97
N PRO A 283 -32.95 31.68 -9.68
CA PRO A 283 -34.03 32.30 -8.90
C PRO A 283 -34.53 33.66 -9.42
N THR A 284 -33.72 34.35 -10.22
CA THR A 284 -34.03 35.70 -10.72
C THR A 284 -34.88 35.68 -12.00
N LEU A 285 -35.20 34.50 -12.54
CA LEU A 285 -36.10 34.37 -13.67
C LEU A 285 -37.56 34.60 -13.27
N THR A 286 -38.32 35.17 -14.19
CA THR A 286 -39.78 35.25 -14.09
C THR A 286 -40.42 33.93 -14.50
N LYS A 287 -41.67 33.67 -14.06
CA LYS A 287 -42.42 32.46 -14.46
C LYS A 287 -42.51 32.28 -15.99
N LYS A 288 -42.62 33.37 -16.74
CA LYS A 288 -42.66 33.32 -18.22
C LYS A 288 -41.33 32.86 -18.81
N GLU A 289 -40.21 33.32 -18.26
CA GLU A 289 -38.86 32.90 -18.68
C GLU A 289 -38.57 31.45 -18.30
N ILE A 290 -38.99 31.02 -17.09
CA ILE A 290 -38.89 29.62 -16.66
C ILE A 290 -39.67 28.73 -17.64
N ASN A 291 -40.95 29.04 -17.89
CA ASN A 291 -41.75 28.28 -18.85
C ASN A 291 -41.14 28.30 -20.25
N HIS A 292 -40.57 29.43 -20.71
CA HIS A 292 -39.88 29.49 -22.00
C HIS A 292 -38.76 28.44 -22.10
N LEU A 293 -37.94 28.31 -21.06
CA LEU A 293 -36.88 27.28 -20.99
C LEU A 293 -37.45 25.86 -20.90
N LEU A 294 -38.45 25.63 -20.04
CA LEU A 294 -39.07 24.31 -19.87
C LEU A 294 -39.79 23.82 -21.12
N ASN A 295 -40.24 24.72 -22.00
CA ASN A 295 -40.76 24.37 -23.33
C ASN A 295 -39.65 24.04 -24.36
N GLY A 296 -38.41 23.78 -23.91
CA GLY A 296 -37.29 23.38 -24.75
C GLY A 296 -36.75 24.49 -25.66
N LYS A 297 -37.16 25.75 -25.45
CA LYS A 297 -36.73 26.88 -26.29
C LYS A 297 -35.35 27.36 -25.87
N LYS A 298 -34.58 27.84 -26.86
CA LYS A 298 -33.26 28.45 -26.60
C LYS A 298 -33.39 29.64 -25.64
N PRO A 299 -32.47 29.81 -24.68
CA PRO A 299 -32.44 30.96 -23.78
C PRO A 299 -32.45 32.29 -24.56
N THR A 300 -33.25 33.25 -24.12
CA THR A 300 -33.25 34.62 -24.68
C THR A 300 -32.09 35.44 -24.12
N ASP A 301 -31.71 36.53 -24.78
CA ASP A 301 -30.65 37.42 -24.31
C ASP A 301 -30.89 37.94 -22.88
N ALA A 302 -32.16 38.18 -22.53
CA ALA A 302 -32.55 38.57 -21.18
C ALA A 302 -32.25 37.47 -20.14
N ILE A 303 -32.55 36.21 -20.48
CA ILE A 303 -32.24 35.04 -19.64
C ILE A 303 -30.72 34.86 -19.51
N VAL A 304 -29.99 34.92 -20.62
CA VAL A 304 -28.53 34.78 -20.63
C VAL A 304 -27.88 35.86 -19.78
N LYS A 305 -28.32 37.12 -19.90
CA LYS A 305 -27.81 38.24 -19.09
C LYS A 305 -28.05 38.03 -17.59
N LYS A 306 -29.23 37.53 -17.20
CA LYS A 306 -29.54 37.19 -15.80
C LYS A 306 -28.67 36.04 -15.30
N ALA A 307 -28.50 34.99 -16.10
CA ALA A 307 -27.63 33.86 -15.81
C ALA A 307 -26.18 34.31 -15.56
N ILE A 308 -25.62 35.11 -16.46
CA ILE A 308 -24.26 35.68 -16.33
C ILE A 308 -24.15 36.51 -15.05
N THR A 309 -25.12 37.39 -14.79
CA THR A 309 -25.10 38.27 -13.61
C THR A 309 -25.12 37.45 -12.32
N HIS A 310 -25.94 36.40 -12.27
CA HIS A 310 -26.03 35.50 -11.14
C HIS A 310 -24.72 34.72 -10.94
N ALA A 311 -24.19 34.11 -12.00
CA ALA A 311 -22.94 33.37 -11.97
C ALA A 311 -21.75 34.24 -11.51
N LYS A 312 -21.63 35.48 -12.03
CA LYS A 312 -20.59 36.43 -11.61
C LYS A 312 -20.64 36.71 -10.11
N LYS A 313 -21.84 37.00 -9.58
CA LYS A 313 -22.02 37.27 -8.14
C LYS A 313 -21.57 36.07 -7.28
N ARG A 314 -21.87 34.85 -7.70
CA ARG A 314 -21.46 33.63 -6.99
C ARG A 314 -19.94 33.44 -7.05
N ILE A 315 -19.35 33.54 -8.24
CA ILE A 315 -17.89 33.43 -8.43
C ILE A 315 -17.14 34.50 -7.62
N GLU A 316 -17.62 35.75 -7.61
CA GLU A 316 -17.06 36.84 -6.81
C GLU A 316 -17.13 36.56 -5.30
N SER A 317 -18.09 35.74 -4.86
CA SER A 317 -18.24 35.27 -3.49
C SER A 317 -17.48 33.96 -3.21
N GLY A 318 -16.70 33.45 -4.17
CA GLY A 318 -15.99 32.18 -4.06
C GLY A 318 -16.88 30.94 -4.21
N GLU A 319 -18.11 31.09 -4.68
CA GLU A 319 -19.08 30.01 -4.86
C GLU A 319 -19.15 29.51 -6.31
N SER A 320 -19.61 28.27 -6.49
CA SER A 320 -19.92 27.71 -7.81
C SER A 320 -21.08 28.49 -8.48
N PRO A 321 -21.03 28.72 -9.81
CA PRO A 321 -22.17 29.24 -10.57
C PRO A 321 -23.43 28.40 -10.43
N PHE A 322 -23.27 27.11 -10.12
CA PHE A 322 -24.36 26.15 -9.97
C PHE A 322 -24.83 26.03 -8.53
N ALA A 323 -26.10 25.65 -8.37
CA ALA A 323 -26.62 25.20 -7.09
C ALA A 323 -26.12 23.78 -6.81
N ASP A 324 -24.81 23.65 -6.59
CA ASP A 324 -24.20 22.40 -6.17
C ASP A 324 -24.65 22.16 -4.72
N THR A 325 -25.77 21.48 -4.55
CA THR A 325 -25.77 20.45 -3.52
C THR A 325 -25.12 19.25 -4.19
N PRO A 326 -23.98 18.72 -3.71
CA PRO A 326 -23.62 17.35 -4.07
C PRO A 326 -24.84 16.46 -3.81
N ASP A 327 -24.89 15.28 -4.44
CA ASP A 327 -25.94 14.29 -4.15
C ASP A 327 -26.23 14.21 -2.66
N ARG A 328 -27.46 13.86 -2.28
CA ARG A 328 -27.99 13.92 -0.89
C ARG A 328 -27.03 13.37 0.16
N ASP A 329 -26.11 12.52 -0.28
CA ASP A 329 -25.13 11.77 0.43
C ASP A 329 -23.66 12.26 0.35
N GLY A 330 -23.29 13.24 -0.47
CA GLY A 330 -21.94 13.85 -0.50
C GLY A 330 -20.83 12.98 -1.13
N LEU A 331 -21.21 11.84 -1.70
CA LEU A 331 -20.28 10.86 -2.29
C LEU A 331 -20.05 11.12 -3.78
N THR A 332 -18.84 10.83 -4.24
CA THR A 332 -18.47 10.92 -5.66
C THR A 332 -18.55 9.56 -6.34
N ALA A 333 -18.48 9.54 -7.68
CA ALA A 333 -18.45 8.29 -8.46
C ALA A 333 -17.32 7.35 -8.03
N LYS A 334 -16.16 7.94 -7.68
CA LYS A 334 -14.98 7.19 -7.22
C LYS A 334 -15.22 6.58 -5.83
N ASP A 335 -15.95 7.28 -4.97
CA ASP A 335 -16.30 6.77 -3.65
C ASP A 335 -17.25 5.57 -3.80
N TYR A 336 -18.24 5.65 -4.70
CA TYR A 336 -19.10 4.52 -5.05
C TYR A 336 -18.30 3.34 -5.63
N ASP A 337 -17.34 3.57 -6.51
CA ASP A 337 -16.46 2.51 -7.04
C ASP A 337 -15.69 1.78 -5.93
N THR A 338 -15.22 2.53 -4.93
CA THR A 338 -14.48 1.98 -3.79
C THR A 338 -15.40 1.13 -2.90
N ILE A 339 -16.63 1.59 -2.65
CA ILE A 339 -17.64 0.84 -1.89
C ILE A 339 -18.02 -0.45 -2.62
N ILE A 340 -18.30 -0.38 -3.93
CA ILE A 340 -18.64 -1.55 -4.77
C ILE A 340 -17.50 -2.57 -4.77
N ALA A 341 -16.25 -2.13 -4.94
CA ALA A 341 -15.09 -3.02 -4.93
C ALA A 341 -14.92 -3.75 -3.57
N SER A 342 -15.19 -3.05 -2.47
CA SER A 342 -15.20 -3.66 -1.13
C SER A 342 -16.31 -4.72 -1.00
N ALA A 343 -17.52 -4.40 -1.46
CA ALA A 343 -18.66 -5.31 -1.44
C ALA A 343 -18.38 -6.61 -2.23
N ILE A 344 -17.84 -6.49 -3.45
CA ILE A 344 -17.44 -7.65 -4.28
C ILE A 344 -16.38 -8.49 -3.56
N THR A 345 -15.41 -7.84 -2.90
CA THR A 345 -14.38 -8.56 -2.15
C THR A 345 -14.97 -9.33 -0.97
N ALA A 346 -15.91 -8.72 -0.24
CA ALA A 346 -16.61 -9.39 0.86
C ALA A 346 -17.48 -10.56 0.37
N GLN A 347 -18.19 -10.39 -0.75
CA GLN A 347 -18.97 -11.44 -1.40
C GLN A 347 -18.09 -12.65 -1.74
N ASN A 348 -16.96 -12.42 -2.41
CA ASN A 348 -16.01 -13.48 -2.77
C ASN A 348 -15.40 -14.17 -1.53
N GLN A 349 -15.24 -13.47 -0.41
CA GLN A 349 -14.77 -14.07 0.84
C GLN A 349 -15.85 -14.94 1.48
N ALA A 350 -17.09 -14.46 1.52
CA ALA A 350 -18.22 -15.24 2.03
C ALA A 350 -18.45 -16.51 1.20
N GLU A 351 -18.34 -16.41 -0.12
CA GLU A 351 -18.43 -17.56 -1.03
C GLU A 351 -17.31 -18.58 -0.77
N LYS A 352 -16.07 -18.13 -0.55
CA LYS A 352 -14.96 -19.03 -0.18
C LYS A 352 -15.15 -19.74 1.16
N VAL A 353 -15.66 -19.03 2.17
CA VAL A 353 -15.94 -19.64 3.47
C VAL A 353 -17.01 -20.71 3.31
N LEU A 354 -18.05 -20.41 2.54
CA LEU A 354 -19.13 -21.35 2.27
C LEU A 354 -18.65 -22.56 1.44
N ASP A 355 -17.79 -22.34 0.46
CA ASP A 355 -17.17 -23.42 -0.32
C ASP A 355 -16.31 -24.32 0.56
N GLU A 356 -15.59 -23.75 1.52
CA GLU A 356 -14.79 -24.50 2.48
C GLU A 356 -15.67 -25.31 3.45
N GLU A 357 -16.74 -24.72 3.98
CA GLU A 357 -17.73 -25.43 4.81
C GLU A 357 -18.38 -26.59 4.04
N ASN A 358 -18.77 -26.36 2.78
CA ASN A 358 -19.31 -27.41 1.91
C ASN A 358 -18.26 -28.49 1.63
N ARG A 359 -16.98 -28.12 1.47
CA ARG A 359 -15.88 -29.06 1.26
C ARG A 359 -15.66 -29.93 2.49
N GLU A 360 -15.68 -29.36 3.69
CA GLU A 360 -15.59 -30.09 4.95
C GLU A 360 -16.78 -31.02 5.16
N ALA A 361 -18.01 -30.57 4.85
CA ALA A 361 -19.20 -31.41 4.94
C ALA A 361 -19.16 -32.59 3.96
N LYS A 362 -18.68 -32.38 2.73
CA LYS A 362 -18.45 -33.47 1.75
C LYS A 362 -17.38 -34.44 2.20
N LEU A 363 -16.28 -33.95 2.77
CA LEU A 363 -15.23 -34.82 3.33
C LEU A 363 -15.76 -35.68 4.48
N ALA A 364 -16.53 -35.10 5.39
CA ALA A 364 -17.16 -35.83 6.49
C ALA A 364 -18.14 -36.92 5.99
N LEU A 365 -18.88 -36.64 4.91
CA LEU A 365 -19.72 -37.63 4.26
C LEU A 365 -18.91 -38.79 3.70
N TYR A 366 -17.82 -38.50 2.97
CA TYR A 366 -16.95 -39.53 2.40
C TYR A 366 -16.26 -40.37 3.49
N GLU A 367 -15.83 -39.76 4.59
CA GLU A 367 -15.28 -40.49 5.74
C GLU A 367 -16.31 -41.43 6.37
N LYS A 368 -17.58 -41.01 6.46
CA LYS A 368 -18.68 -41.84 6.96
C LYS A 368 -19.03 -42.98 5.97
N GLU A 369 -18.96 -42.71 4.67
CA GLU A 369 -19.13 -43.72 3.62
C GLU A 369 -18.05 -44.80 3.70
N ASP A 370 -16.78 -44.40 3.80
CA ASP A 370 -15.64 -45.29 3.93
C ASP A 370 -15.75 -46.15 5.20
N ALA A 371 -16.18 -45.56 6.32
CA ALA A 371 -16.41 -46.28 7.56
C ALA A 371 -17.52 -47.34 7.42
N TYR A 372 -18.63 -47.02 6.74
CA TYR A 372 -19.72 -47.96 6.48
C TYR A 372 -19.26 -49.15 5.64
N PHE A 373 -18.51 -48.91 4.57
CA PHE A 373 -18.01 -50.00 3.71
C PHE A 373 -16.88 -50.83 4.33
N ALA A 374 -16.09 -50.24 5.23
CA ALA A 374 -15.05 -50.97 5.96
C ALA A 374 -15.61 -51.85 7.09
N ASP A 375 -16.83 -51.58 7.54
CA ASP A 375 -17.43 -52.28 8.65
C ASP A 375 -18.02 -53.64 8.26
N THR A 376 -17.23 -54.69 8.52
CA THR A 376 -17.68 -56.07 8.34
C THR A 376 -18.62 -56.56 9.46
N THR A 377 -18.79 -55.78 10.53
CA THR A 377 -19.61 -56.15 11.70
C THR A 377 -21.07 -55.71 11.58
N GLY A 378 -21.34 -54.70 10.74
CA GLY A 378 -22.68 -54.12 10.54
C GLY A 378 -23.14 -53.21 11.68
N GLU A 379 -22.21 -52.72 12.50
CA GLU A 379 -22.44 -51.77 13.59
C GLU A 379 -22.51 -50.31 13.09
N VAL A 380 -21.91 -49.99 11.94
CA VAL A 380 -21.94 -48.64 11.35
C VAL A 380 -23.25 -48.43 10.60
N GLU A 381 -23.97 -47.37 10.97
CA GLU A 381 -25.22 -47.01 10.30
C GLU A 381 -24.97 -46.55 8.85
N PRO A 382 -25.85 -46.92 7.90
CA PRO A 382 -25.77 -46.44 6.52
C PRO A 382 -25.96 -44.93 6.46
N LEU A 383 -25.40 -44.31 5.41
CA LEU A 383 -25.64 -42.90 5.15
C LEU A 383 -27.13 -42.60 4.98
N THR A 384 -27.56 -41.51 5.60
CA THR A 384 -28.93 -41.00 5.60
C THR A 384 -29.07 -39.85 4.60
N ARG A 385 -30.30 -39.52 4.21
CA ARG A 385 -30.57 -38.37 3.34
C ARG A 385 -30.14 -37.05 3.98
N GLU A 386 -30.27 -36.93 5.30
CA GLU A 386 -29.75 -35.80 6.07
C GLU A 386 -28.23 -35.63 5.92
N ASP A 387 -27.45 -36.71 5.85
CA ASP A 387 -26.00 -36.62 5.64
C ASP A 387 -25.67 -36.01 4.27
N PHE A 388 -26.43 -36.35 3.22
CA PHE A 388 -26.30 -35.73 1.91
C PHE A 388 -26.81 -34.28 1.90
N ASN A 389 -27.91 -33.97 2.59
CA ASN A 389 -28.39 -32.59 2.72
C ASN A 389 -27.39 -31.67 3.46
N LEU A 390 -26.53 -32.22 4.32
CA LEU A 390 -25.42 -31.50 4.96
C LEU A 390 -24.27 -31.23 3.98
N ALA A 391 -24.00 -32.15 3.06
CA ALA A 391 -22.87 -32.09 2.13
C ALA A 391 -23.14 -31.31 0.83
N TRP A 392 -24.41 -31.12 0.44
CA TRP A 392 -24.79 -30.34 -0.74
C TRP A 392 -25.76 -29.21 -0.39
N LYS A 393 -25.41 -27.99 -0.85
CA LYS A 393 -26.19 -26.77 -0.64
C LYS A 393 -27.52 -26.75 -1.40
N ASP A 394 -27.58 -27.46 -2.53
CA ASP A 394 -28.78 -27.59 -3.36
C ASP A 394 -29.54 -28.87 -2.97
N PRO A 395 -30.77 -28.77 -2.43
CA PRO A 395 -31.55 -29.93 -2.03
C PRO A 395 -31.82 -30.90 -3.20
N GLU A 396 -31.96 -30.41 -4.43
CA GLU A 396 -32.18 -31.28 -5.58
C GLU A 396 -30.93 -32.11 -5.91
N GLN A 397 -29.74 -31.53 -5.76
CA GLN A 397 -28.47 -32.26 -5.91
C GLN A 397 -28.25 -33.26 -4.78
N ALA A 398 -28.56 -32.87 -3.54
CA ALA A 398 -28.47 -33.76 -2.39
C ALA A 398 -29.37 -34.99 -2.56
N ASP A 399 -30.61 -34.76 -3.00
CA ASP A 399 -31.59 -35.80 -3.28
C ASP A 399 -31.15 -36.72 -4.42
N GLN A 400 -30.64 -36.15 -5.52
CA GLN A 400 -30.12 -36.93 -6.64
C GLN A 400 -28.96 -37.84 -6.19
N HIS A 401 -27.99 -37.30 -5.45
CA HIS A 401 -26.84 -38.07 -4.98
C HIS A 401 -27.23 -39.16 -3.97
N TYR A 402 -28.22 -38.89 -3.12
CA TYR A 402 -28.77 -39.90 -2.21
C TYR A 402 -29.46 -41.04 -2.96
N ASP A 403 -30.27 -40.72 -3.98
CA ASP A 403 -30.96 -41.73 -4.79
C ASP A 403 -29.96 -42.60 -5.57
N GLU A 404 -28.90 -41.99 -6.11
CA GLU A 404 -27.78 -42.70 -6.75
C GLU A 404 -27.07 -43.64 -5.77
N TYR A 405 -26.78 -43.19 -4.55
CA TYR A 405 -26.19 -44.00 -3.48
C TYR A 405 -27.06 -45.20 -3.12
N VAL A 406 -28.37 -45.01 -2.90
CA VAL A 406 -29.31 -46.09 -2.56
C VAL A 406 -29.46 -47.08 -3.72
N ALA A 407 -29.47 -46.60 -4.97
CA ALA A 407 -29.51 -47.46 -6.15
C ALA A 407 -28.25 -48.34 -6.24
N GLY A 408 -27.06 -47.77 -5.96
CA GLY A 408 -25.79 -48.51 -5.90
C GLY A 408 -25.81 -49.62 -4.86
N GLN A 409 -26.27 -49.32 -3.63
CA GLN A 409 -26.40 -50.30 -2.55
C GLN A 409 -27.31 -51.48 -2.94
N LYS A 410 -28.44 -51.21 -3.60
CA LYS A 410 -29.36 -52.25 -4.07
C LYS A 410 -28.73 -53.16 -5.13
N ALA A 411 -27.98 -52.58 -6.08
CA ALA A 411 -27.31 -53.33 -7.13
C ALA A 411 -26.20 -54.24 -6.58
N GLU A 412 -25.45 -53.79 -5.57
CA GLU A 412 -24.44 -54.60 -4.88
C GLU A 412 -25.07 -55.79 -4.13
N GLN A 413 -26.15 -55.55 -3.38
CA GLN A 413 -26.88 -56.61 -2.66
C GLN A 413 -27.48 -57.68 -3.58
N GLN A 414 -27.86 -57.31 -4.80
CA GLN A 414 -28.42 -58.22 -5.79
C GLN A 414 -27.35 -59.03 -6.54
N GLY A 415 -26.06 -58.79 -6.26
CA GLY A 415 -24.94 -59.52 -6.88
C GLY A 415 -24.79 -59.24 -8.37
N GLU A 416 -25.36 -58.14 -8.87
CA GLU A 416 -25.40 -57.84 -10.30
C GLU A 416 -24.05 -57.32 -10.83
N VAL A 417 -23.06 -57.04 -9.97
CA VAL A 417 -21.79 -56.45 -10.42
C VAL A 417 -20.57 -56.88 -9.58
N ASN A 418 -19.59 -57.51 -10.24
CA ASN A 418 -18.23 -57.67 -9.72
C ASN A 418 -17.45 -56.38 -9.98
N PHE A 419 -17.42 -55.48 -9.00
CA PHE A 419 -16.66 -54.24 -9.12
C PHE A 419 -15.20 -54.41 -8.68
N ILE A 420 -14.27 -54.07 -9.56
CA ILE A 420 -12.89 -53.76 -9.16
C ILE A 420 -12.92 -52.34 -8.57
N LYS A 421 -13.32 -52.18 -7.30
CA LYS A 421 -13.63 -50.86 -6.69
C LYS A 421 -12.66 -49.73 -7.06
N LYS A 422 -11.34 -49.94 -6.87
CA LYS A 422 -10.29 -48.92 -7.11
C LYS A 422 -9.79 -48.82 -8.55
N GLY A 423 -10.10 -49.80 -9.41
CA GLY A 423 -9.51 -49.91 -10.74
C GLY A 423 -7.99 -50.15 -10.73
N ASN A 424 -7.42 -50.31 -11.92
CA ASN A 424 -5.99 -50.30 -12.17
C ASN A 424 -5.55 -48.85 -12.44
N PRO A 425 -4.63 -48.27 -11.64
CA PRO A 425 -4.25 -46.86 -11.74
C PRO A 425 -3.68 -46.47 -13.11
N ILE A 426 -3.07 -47.41 -13.84
CA ILE A 426 -2.56 -47.18 -15.20
C ILE A 426 -3.71 -47.02 -16.20
N VAL A 427 -4.77 -47.82 -16.04
CA VAL A 427 -5.96 -47.78 -16.90
C VAL A 427 -6.77 -46.52 -16.62
N VAL A 428 -6.88 -46.13 -15.34
CA VAL A 428 -7.49 -44.87 -14.89
C VAL A 428 -6.78 -43.68 -15.54
N ALA A 429 -5.48 -43.53 -15.30
CA ALA A 429 -4.70 -42.40 -15.83
C ALA A 429 -4.72 -42.31 -17.36
N ARG A 430 -4.67 -43.46 -18.06
CA ARG A 430 -4.76 -43.48 -19.52
C ARG A 430 -6.12 -43.02 -20.02
N THR A 431 -7.18 -43.35 -19.29
CA THR A 431 -8.55 -42.99 -19.65
C THR A 431 -8.80 -41.50 -19.41
N GLU A 432 -8.32 -40.94 -18.30
CA GLU A 432 -8.34 -39.49 -18.07
C GLU A 432 -7.60 -38.72 -19.16
N ALA A 433 -6.43 -39.22 -19.59
CA ALA A 433 -5.68 -38.60 -20.68
C ALA A 433 -6.44 -38.64 -22.01
N ILE A 434 -7.19 -39.71 -22.30
CA ILE A 434 -8.04 -39.79 -23.50
C ILE A 434 -9.17 -38.76 -23.41
N ILE A 435 -9.83 -38.64 -22.25
CA ILE A 435 -10.90 -37.68 -22.02
C ILE A 435 -10.40 -36.25 -22.25
N ASP A 436 -9.26 -35.88 -21.68
CA ASP A 436 -8.72 -34.52 -21.75
C ASP A 436 -8.15 -34.16 -23.13
N LEU A 437 -7.54 -35.13 -23.83
CA LEU A 437 -6.86 -34.88 -25.10
C LEU A 437 -7.78 -35.06 -26.31
N ASN A 438 -8.75 -35.96 -26.23
CA ASN A 438 -9.67 -36.27 -27.31
C ASN A 438 -11.01 -36.79 -26.75
N PRO A 439 -11.85 -35.90 -26.19
CA PRO A 439 -13.12 -36.30 -25.55
C PRO A 439 -14.14 -36.91 -26.52
N MET A 440 -13.90 -36.85 -27.83
CA MET A 440 -14.74 -37.51 -28.84
C MET A 440 -14.30 -38.95 -29.13
N ALA A 441 -13.12 -39.36 -28.66
CA ALA A 441 -12.60 -40.72 -28.84
C ALA A 441 -13.12 -41.73 -27.81
N ILE A 442 -13.81 -41.26 -26.78
CA ILE A 442 -14.41 -42.08 -25.75
C ILE A 442 -15.81 -41.58 -25.42
N THR A 443 -16.75 -42.50 -25.23
CA THR A 443 -18.14 -42.23 -24.90
C THR A 443 -18.43 -42.56 -23.44
N GLU A 444 -19.45 -41.96 -22.85
CA GLU A 444 -19.90 -42.31 -21.50
C GLU A 444 -20.19 -43.82 -21.39
N ALA A 445 -20.84 -44.41 -22.39
CA ALA A 445 -21.11 -45.85 -22.43
C ALA A 445 -19.82 -46.68 -22.37
N GLN A 446 -18.74 -46.25 -23.02
CA GLN A 446 -17.44 -46.91 -22.94
C GLN A 446 -16.75 -46.73 -21.59
N LEU A 447 -16.94 -45.60 -20.90
CA LEU A 447 -16.46 -45.42 -19.53
C LEU A 447 -17.18 -46.36 -18.55
N TYR A 448 -18.50 -46.47 -18.67
CA TYR A 448 -19.29 -47.41 -17.88
C TYR A 448 -18.95 -48.87 -18.21
N GLU A 449 -18.73 -49.23 -19.49
CA GLU A 449 -18.30 -50.58 -19.87
C GLU A 449 -16.91 -50.92 -19.30
N ASN A 450 -16.01 -49.94 -19.26
CA ASN A 450 -14.64 -50.12 -18.78
C ASN A 450 -14.51 -50.02 -17.24
N SER A 451 -15.58 -49.64 -16.53
CA SER A 451 -15.65 -49.65 -15.05
C SER A 451 -15.25 -51.01 -14.47
N THR A 452 -15.72 -52.09 -15.10
CA THR A 452 -15.44 -53.48 -14.73
C THR A 452 -14.12 -54.01 -15.32
N LYS A 453 -13.55 -53.31 -16.30
CA LYS A 453 -12.32 -53.69 -17.03
C LYS A 453 -11.10 -52.87 -16.60
N GLY A 454 -11.08 -52.43 -15.34
CA GLY A 454 -9.91 -51.82 -14.72
C GLY A 454 -9.95 -50.30 -14.57
N ILE A 455 -11.02 -49.59 -14.92
CA ILE A 455 -11.19 -48.20 -14.44
C ILE A 455 -11.62 -48.19 -12.97
N GLY A 456 -12.42 -49.18 -12.56
CA GLY A 456 -13.00 -49.26 -11.23
C GLY A 456 -14.15 -48.27 -11.05
N THR A 457 -15.13 -48.67 -10.24
CA THR A 457 -16.36 -47.90 -10.07
C THR A 457 -16.16 -46.56 -9.41
N GLU A 458 -15.24 -46.47 -8.46
CA GLU A 458 -14.95 -45.23 -7.73
C GLU A 458 -14.49 -44.10 -8.67
N ASN A 459 -13.88 -44.45 -9.81
CA ASN A 459 -13.34 -43.47 -10.75
C ASN A 459 -14.31 -43.10 -11.90
N VAL A 460 -15.36 -43.89 -12.14
CA VAL A 460 -16.19 -43.76 -13.36
C VAL A 460 -17.04 -42.50 -13.33
N THR A 461 -17.66 -42.18 -12.19
CA THR A 461 -18.49 -40.98 -12.06
C THR A 461 -17.66 -39.71 -12.31
N GLY A 462 -16.50 -39.59 -11.66
CA GLY A 462 -15.58 -38.48 -11.87
C GLY A 462 -15.08 -38.37 -13.31
N MET A 463 -14.83 -39.50 -14.00
CA MET A 463 -14.45 -39.52 -15.41
C MET A 463 -15.59 -39.13 -16.36
N VAL A 464 -16.83 -39.50 -16.05
CA VAL A 464 -17.99 -39.14 -16.86
C VAL A 464 -18.28 -37.64 -16.74
N ASP A 465 -18.19 -37.07 -15.54
CA ASP A 465 -18.35 -35.62 -15.35
C ASP A 465 -17.25 -34.85 -16.06
N ARG A 466 -16.00 -35.30 -15.92
CA ARG A 466 -14.86 -34.76 -16.66
C ARG A 466 -15.06 -34.86 -18.17
N LEU A 467 -15.58 -35.98 -18.69
CA LEU A 467 -15.88 -36.15 -20.12
C LEU A 467 -16.97 -35.18 -20.60
N ARG A 468 -18.04 -35.00 -19.83
CA ARG A 468 -19.12 -34.06 -20.15
C ARG A 468 -18.62 -32.62 -20.18
N GLU A 469 -17.78 -32.23 -19.22
CA GLU A 469 -17.14 -30.91 -19.22
C GLU A 469 -16.20 -30.74 -20.43
N ALA A 470 -15.44 -31.78 -20.76
CA ALA A 470 -14.55 -31.79 -21.93
C ALA A 470 -15.32 -31.60 -23.24
N GLN A 471 -16.42 -32.34 -23.42
CA GLN A 471 -17.26 -32.29 -24.63
C GLN A 471 -18.03 -30.98 -24.77
N LYS A 472 -18.40 -30.33 -23.66
CA LYS A 472 -18.97 -28.98 -23.66
C LYS A 472 -17.94 -27.89 -23.97
N GLY A 473 -16.65 -28.24 -24.13
CA GLY A 473 -15.55 -27.30 -24.29
C GLY A 473 -15.26 -26.47 -23.03
N LEU A 474 -15.74 -26.94 -21.87
CA LEU A 474 -15.61 -26.26 -20.57
C LEU A 474 -14.29 -26.60 -19.87
N ILE A 475 -13.58 -27.66 -20.28
CA ILE A 475 -12.20 -27.89 -19.87
C ILE A 475 -11.34 -26.80 -20.51
N ALA A 476 -11.06 -25.76 -19.74
CA ALA A 476 -10.23 -24.64 -20.17
C ALA A 476 -8.89 -25.16 -20.74
N PRO A 477 -8.31 -24.50 -21.76
CA PRO A 477 -7.00 -24.88 -22.31
C PRO A 477 -5.94 -25.09 -21.22
N ILE A 478 -6.00 -24.30 -20.14
CA ILE A 478 -5.18 -24.45 -18.93
C ILE A 478 -5.24 -25.86 -18.32
N THR A 479 -6.41 -26.48 -18.26
CA THR A 479 -6.60 -27.81 -17.68
C THR A 479 -6.04 -28.89 -18.61
N LYS A 480 -6.27 -28.79 -19.93
CA LYS A 480 -5.66 -29.65 -20.96
C LYS A 480 -4.12 -29.67 -20.84
N TYR A 481 -3.50 -28.49 -20.73
CA TYR A 481 -2.03 -28.41 -20.62
C TYR A 481 -1.50 -28.76 -19.22
N ASN A 482 -2.25 -28.50 -18.14
CA ASN A 482 -1.89 -28.98 -16.79
C ASN A 482 -1.86 -30.51 -16.76
N THR A 483 -2.84 -31.20 -17.36
CA THR A 483 -2.85 -32.66 -17.44
C THR A 483 -1.67 -33.19 -18.24
N GLN A 484 -1.39 -32.62 -19.42
CA GLN A 484 -0.20 -33.01 -20.22
C GLN A 484 1.11 -32.87 -19.42
N PHE A 485 1.24 -31.78 -18.64
CA PHE A 485 2.41 -31.56 -17.79
C PHE A 485 2.49 -32.54 -16.61
N SER A 486 1.38 -32.80 -15.94
CA SER A 486 1.31 -33.79 -14.85
C SER A 486 1.61 -35.20 -15.35
N THR A 487 1.17 -35.58 -16.55
CA THR A 487 1.53 -36.87 -17.16
C THR A 487 3.02 -36.97 -17.46
N LEU A 488 3.66 -35.90 -17.96
CA LEU A 488 5.10 -35.85 -18.19
C LEU A 488 5.92 -35.91 -16.88
N LEU A 489 5.43 -35.29 -15.81
CA LEU A 489 6.01 -35.36 -14.46
C LEU A 489 5.91 -36.76 -13.85
N ASN A 490 4.74 -37.41 -13.96
CA ASN A 490 4.50 -38.74 -13.41
C ASN A 490 5.19 -39.88 -14.20
N ALA A 491 5.64 -39.63 -15.43
CA ALA A 491 6.37 -40.59 -16.25
C ALA A 491 7.90 -40.64 -15.98
N GLU A 492 8.35 -40.10 -14.84
CA GLU A 492 9.77 -40.03 -14.40
C GLU A 492 10.73 -39.34 -15.39
N PHE A 493 10.23 -38.63 -16.40
CA PHE A 493 11.03 -38.04 -17.47
C PHE A 493 11.99 -36.91 -17.02
N PHE A 494 11.86 -36.43 -15.78
CA PHE A 494 12.60 -35.25 -15.28
C PHE A 494 13.70 -35.54 -14.25
N GLY A 495 13.98 -36.82 -13.94
CA GLY A 495 15.10 -37.20 -13.08
C GLY A 495 14.97 -36.75 -11.63
N ASP A 496 15.71 -37.42 -10.75
CA ASP A 496 15.53 -37.30 -9.30
C ASP A 496 16.19 -36.05 -8.68
N LYS A 497 15.40 -35.37 -7.82
CA LYS A 497 15.74 -34.46 -6.71
C LYS A 497 16.17 -33.02 -7.00
N ASP A 498 15.16 -32.13 -7.03
CA ASP A 498 14.98 -31.09 -6.00
C ASP A 498 13.51 -30.61 -6.05
N GLU A 499 12.62 -31.26 -5.27
CA GLU A 499 11.16 -31.08 -5.34
C GLU A 499 10.74 -29.60 -5.26
N ALA A 500 11.45 -28.80 -4.46
CA ALA A 500 11.15 -27.38 -4.31
C ALA A 500 11.43 -26.57 -5.59
N LYS A 501 12.55 -26.84 -6.28
CA LYS A 501 12.93 -26.07 -7.49
C LYS A 501 12.08 -26.47 -8.68
N THR A 502 11.76 -27.75 -8.82
CA THR A 502 10.84 -28.26 -9.84
C THR A 502 9.42 -27.73 -9.59
N SER A 503 8.96 -27.70 -8.34
CA SER A 503 7.66 -27.13 -7.97
C SER A 503 7.57 -25.62 -8.20
N ILE A 504 8.62 -24.86 -7.88
CA ILE A 504 8.67 -23.40 -8.16
C ILE A 504 8.64 -23.13 -9.66
N THR A 505 9.43 -23.88 -10.43
CA THR A 505 9.47 -23.77 -11.91
C THR A 505 8.11 -24.13 -12.50
N TYR A 506 7.45 -25.17 -11.97
CA TYR A 506 6.10 -25.58 -12.35
C TYR A 506 5.05 -24.50 -12.06
N LEU A 507 5.05 -23.93 -10.85
CA LEU A 507 4.13 -22.84 -10.47
C LEU A 507 4.36 -21.59 -11.32
N GLU A 508 5.61 -21.27 -11.65
CA GLU A 508 5.93 -20.14 -12.52
C GLU A 508 5.48 -20.38 -13.96
N LEU A 509 5.62 -21.61 -14.46
CA LEU A 509 5.10 -21.99 -15.78
C LEU A 509 3.58 -21.86 -15.82
N LYS A 510 2.88 -22.41 -14.81
CA LYS A 510 1.42 -22.33 -14.67
C LYS A 510 0.94 -20.87 -14.64
N ARG A 511 1.67 -19.99 -13.95
CA ARG A 511 1.41 -18.53 -13.94
C ARG A 511 1.56 -17.92 -15.33
N LYS A 512 2.69 -18.15 -16.02
CA LYS A 512 2.95 -17.63 -17.37
C LYS A 512 1.91 -18.12 -18.39
N MET A 513 1.45 -19.37 -18.24
CA MET A 513 0.40 -19.94 -19.08
C MET A 513 -0.95 -19.25 -18.86
N LYS A 514 -1.31 -19.02 -17.60
CA LYS A 514 -2.54 -18.30 -17.25
C LYS A 514 -2.54 -16.87 -17.76
N GLU A 515 -1.44 -16.14 -17.57
CA GLU A 515 -1.27 -14.77 -18.07
C GLU A 515 -1.42 -14.69 -19.59
N PHE A 516 -0.86 -15.65 -20.33
CA PHE A 516 -0.98 -15.69 -21.79
C PHE A 516 -2.42 -15.95 -22.26
N ILE A 517 -3.12 -16.91 -21.65
CA ILE A 517 -4.50 -17.25 -22.00
C ILE A 517 -5.45 -16.08 -21.66
N ASP A 518 -5.32 -15.51 -20.47
CA ASP A 518 -6.21 -14.43 -20.01
C ASP A 518 -6.02 -13.14 -20.82
N SER A 519 -4.78 -12.81 -21.17
CA SER A 519 -4.47 -11.56 -21.87
C SER A 519 -4.71 -11.63 -23.37
N GLN A 520 -4.45 -12.77 -24.01
CA GLN A 520 -4.46 -12.87 -25.48
C GLN A 520 -5.68 -13.62 -26.03
N LYS A 521 -6.40 -14.39 -25.20
CA LYS A 521 -7.49 -15.30 -25.62
C LYS A 521 -7.19 -16.01 -26.95
N PRO A 522 -6.02 -16.66 -27.06
CA PRO A 522 -5.51 -17.11 -28.34
C PRO A 522 -6.34 -18.29 -28.89
N ALA A 523 -6.41 -18.40 -30.22
CA ALA A 523 -6.89 -19.63 -30.86
C ALA A 523 -6.00 -20.83 -30.49
N GLU A 524 -6.56 -22.03 -30.42
CA GLU A 524 -5.91 -23.24 -29.90
C GLU A 524 -4.54 -23.54 -30.53
N ALA A 525 -4.42 -23.42 -31.86
CA ALA A 525 -3.15 -23.64 -32.56
C ALA A 525 -2.03 -22.64 -32.16
N VAL A 526 -2.41 -21.43 -31.74
CA VAL A 526 -1.47 -20.40 -31.26
C VAL A 526 -1.04 -20.68 -29.83
N ALA A 527 -1.98 -21.15 -29.00
CA ALA A 527 -1.70 -21.66 -27.67
C ALA A 527 -0.73 -22.86 -27.71
N ASP A 528 -1.00 -23.86 -28.54
CA ASP A 528 -0.14 -25.04 -28.71
C ASP A 528 1.31 -24.65 -29.06
N LYS A 529 1.48 -23.73 -30.02
CA LYS A 529 2.81 -23.28 -30.45
C LYS A 529 3.54 -22.50 -29.36
N PHE A 530 2.83 -21.67 -28.60
CA PHE A 530 3.39 -20.93 -27.48
C PHE A 530 3.83 -21.87 -26.35
N PHE A 531 3.01 -22.85 -25.99
CA PHE A 531 3.31 -23.80 -24.92
C PHE A 531 4.43 -24.78 -25.28
N ALA A 532 4.48 -25.28 -26.52
CA ALA A 532 5.61 -26.03 -27.03
C ALA A 532 6.93 -25.22 -26.95
N GLY A 533 6.85 -23.91 -27.20
CA GLY A 533 7.97 -22.97 -27.06
C GLY A 533 8.39 -22.72 -25.61
N LEU A 534 7.45 -22.68 -24.66
CA LEU A 534 7.72 -22.50 -23.23
C LEU A 534 8.41 -23.72 -22.64
N ILE A 535 7.91 -24.91 -22.97
CA ILE A 535 8.50 -26.20 -22.57
C ILE A 535 9.96 -26.27 -23.06
N THR A 536 10.22 -25.93 -24.32
CA THR A 536 11.58 -26.00 -24.90
C THR A 536 12.55 -24.91 -24.41
N LYS A 537 12.07 -23.75 -23.94
CA LYS A 537 12.93 -22.65 -23.43
C LYS A 537 13.29 -22.77 -21.96
N GLU A 538 12.30 -23.05 -21.11
CA GLU A 538 12.45 -23.06 -19.64
C GLU A 538 13.01 -24.41 -19.15
N PHE A 539 12.58 -25.52 -19.78
CA PHE A 539 13.23 -26.81 -19.62
C PHE A 539 14.26 -26.96 -20.74
N ARG A 540 15.51 -26.60 -20.47
CA ARG A 540 16.62 -27.08 -21.31
C ARG A 540 16.63 -28.59 -21.22
N PHE A 541 16.07 -29.26 -22.23
CA PHE A 541 16.38 -30.65 -22.51
C PHE A 541 17.90 -30.81 -22.45
N TRP A 542 18.37 -31.71 -21.60
CA TRP A 542 19.74 -32.21 -21.59
C TRP A 542 20.01 -32.96 -22.90
N GLY A 543 20.14 -32.21 -23.98
CA GLY A 543 20.21 -32.67 -25.35
C GLY A 543 20.25 -31.49 -26.32
N GLY A 544 21.29 -30.66 -26.23
CA GLY A 544 21.49 -29.48 -27.06
C GLY A 544 22.95 -29.07 -27.11
N PHE A 545 23.71 -29.80 -27.95
CA PHE A 545 25.15 -29.76 -28.13
C PHE A 545 25.66 -28.39 -28.61
N GLY A 546 26.63 -27.82 -27.88
CA GLY A 546 27.48 -26.72 -28.33
C GLY A 546 28.96 -27.10 -28.20
N GLY A 547 29.58 -27.51 -29.31
CA GLY A 547 31.03 -27.65 -29.46
C GLY A 547 31.63 -28.98 -29.03
N TRP A 548 31.18 -30.08 -29.64
CA TRP A 548 31.79 -31.40 -29.50
C TRP A 548 32.55 -31.73 -30.79
N ASP A 549 33.80 -32.18 -30.67
CA ASP A 549 34.41 -33.00 -31.70
C ASP A 549 34.89 -34.32 -31.09
N GLU A 550 35.24 -35.26 -31.95
CA GLU A 550 35.62 -36.64 -31.62
C GLU A 550 36.86 -36.73 -30.70
N ARG A 551 37.52 -35.61 -30.40
CA ARG A 551 38.78 -35.55 -29.67
C ARG A 551 38.64 -34.95 -28.26
N GLY A 552 37.43 -34.62 -27.81
CA GLY A 552 37.15 -34.09 -26.47
C GLY A 552 36.64 -32.65 -26.44
N PHE A 553 36.40 -32.09 -25.25
CA PHE A 553 35.81 -30.77 -25.05
C PHE A 553 36.79 -29.77 -24.41
N ASN A 554 36.67 -28.49 -24.79
CA ASN A 554 37.44 -27.41 -24.19
C ASN A 554 36.70 -26.83 -22.99
N HIS A 555 37.35 -26.82 -21.82
CA HIS A 555 36.80 -26.27 -20.60
C HIS A 555 37.69 -25.14 -20.07
N THR A 556 37.07 -24.09 -19.54
CA THR A 556 37.79 -22.99 -18.89
C THR A 556 37.43 -23.01 -17.41
N TYR A 557 38.41 -23.27 -16.55
CA TYR A 557 38.23 -23.25 -15.10
C TYR A 557 39.27 -22.33 -14.47
N ILE A 558 39.11 -22.03 -13.18
CA ILE A 558 40.06 -21.21 -12.43
C ILE A 558 40.97 -22.15 -11.64
N ASP A 559 42.28 -22.02 -11.78
CA ASP A 559 43.22 -22.85 -11.04
C ASP A 559 43.34 -22.40 -9.57
N ILE A 560 44.03 -23.20 -8.76
CA ILE A 560 44.21 -22.94 -7.32
C ILE A 560 44.99 -21.64 -7.01
N LYS A 561 45.52 -20.95 -8.03
CA LYS A 561 46.18 -19.64 -7.91
C LYS A 561 45.29 -18.50 -8.43
N GLY A 562 44.05 -18.78 -8.82
CA GLY A 562 43.08 -17.79 -9.26
C GLY A 562 43.16 -17.46 -10.76
N ASN A 563 43.96 -18.17 -11.55
CA ASN A 563 44.10 -17.87 -12.98
C ASN A 563 43.07 -18.65 -13.81
N LYS A 564 42.47 -18.02 -14.82
CA LYS A 564 41.64 -18.73 -15.81
C LYS A 564 42.51 -19.58 -16.72
N VAL A 565 42.37 -20.90 -16.61
CA VAL A 565 43.07 -21.89 -17.43
C VAL A 565 42.07 -22.52 -18.40
N LYS A 566 42.38 -22.44 -19.69
CA LYS A 566 41.67 -23.16 -20.76
C LYS A 566 42.37 -24.49 -21.00
N GLN A 567 41.68 -25.60 -20.77
CA GLN A 567 42.22 -26.93 -20.99
C GLN A 567 41.24 -27.80 -21.75
N ARG A 568 41.77 -28.66 -22.62
CA ARG A 568 41.00 -29.61 -23.42
C ARG A 568 40.99 -30.95 -22.72
N PHE A 569 39.81 -31.45 -22.37
CA PHE A 569 39.60 -32.74 -21.73
C PHE A 569 39.01 -33.73 -22.72
N ARG A 570 39.62 -34.91 -22.85
CA ARG A 570 39.05 -36.00 -23.63
C ARG A 570 38.13 -36.83 -22.74
N PHE A 571 37.12 -37.46 -23.34
CA PHE A 571 36.29 -38.41 -22.60
C PHE A 571 37.16 -39.57 -22.10
N GLY A 572 37.18 -39.77 -20.78
CA GLY A 572 38.00 -40.79 -20.14
C GLY A 572 39.38 -40.31 -19.65
N ASP A 573 39.64 -39.00 -19.58
CA ASP A 573 40.85 -38.51 -18.94
C ASP A 573 40.87 -38.91 -17.45
N ILE A 574 41.74 -39.87 -17.15
CA ILE A 574 42.03 -40.37 -15.81
C ILE A 574 43.29 -39.68 -15.36
N ARG A 575 43.25 -39.09 -14.17
CA ARG A 575 44.49 -38.69 -13.49
C ARG A 575 44.79 -39.68 -12.40
N THR A 576 46.07 -39.88 -12.17
CA THR A 576 46.53 -40.77 -11.13
C THR A 576 47.16 -39.93 -10.03
N ARG A 577 46.69 -40.06 -8.79
CA ARG A 577 47.34 -39.41 -7.64
C ARG A 577 47.71 -40.42 -6.57
N LYS A 578 48.83 -40.18 -5.90
CA LYS A 578 49.24 -40.96 -4.73
C LYS A 578 48.61 -40.38 -3.47
N VAL A 579 48.05 -41.26 -2.66
CA VAL A 579 47.56 -40.95 -1.31
C VAL A 579 48.17 -41.99 -0.39
N GLY A 580 49.22 -41.59 0.34
CA GLY A 580 50.12 -42.53 1.02
C GLY A 580 50.80 -43.46 0.02
N ASP A 581 50.82 -44.75 0.33
CA ASP A 581 51.52 -45.77 -0.46
C ASP A 581 50.68 -46.26 -1.66
N LYS A 582 49.42 -45.84 -1.74
CA LYS A 582 48.47 -46.27 -2.76
C LYS A 582 48.33 -45.26 -3.87
N THR A 583 48.15 -45.79 -5.07
CA THR A 583 47.97 -45.03 -6.30
C THR A 583 46.50 -45.16 -6.72
N ILE A 584 45.79 -44.03 -6.79
CA ILE A 584 44.35 -43.99 -7.09
C ILE A 584 44.15 -43.30 -8.43
N ASN A 585 43.37 -43.95 -9.29
CA ASN A 585 42.93 -43.42 -10.57
C ASN A 585 41.60 -42.69 -10.35
N GLU A 586 41.55 -41.41 -10.69
CA GLU A 586 40.38 -40.57 -10.55
C GLU A 586 39.92 -40.10 -11.93
N PHE A 587 38.61 -40.12 -12.17
CA PHE A 587 38.02 -39.57 -13.39
C PHE A 587 37.43 -38.19 -13.11
N TYR A 588 37.46 -37.33 -14.11
CA TYR A 588 36.90 -35.99 -14.00
C TYR A 588 35.37 -36.05 -13.96
N ALA A 589 34.76 -35.44 -12.95
CA ALA A 589 33.33 -35.49 -12.70
C ALA A 589 32.64 -34.11 -12.75
N GLY A 590 33.33 -33.10 -13.29
CA GLY A 590 32.81 -31.73 -13.43
C GLY A 590 33.48 -30.75 -12.49
N THR A 591 32.81 -29.63 -12.19
CA THR A 591 33.29 -28.64 -11.22
C THR A 591 32.29 -28.45 -10.10
N ASN A 592 32.76 -28.24 -8.88
CA ASN A 592 31.88 -27.87 -7.78
C ASN A 592 31.41 -26.41 -7.91
N ASP A 593 30.56 -26.00 -6.98
CA ASP A 593 29.91 -24.69 -6.88
C ASP A 593 30.90 -23.53 -6.66
N LYS A 594 32.18 -23.82 -6.39
CA LYS A 594 33.27 -22.84 -6.33
C LYS A 594 34.08 -22.75 -7.63
N GLY A 595 33.75 -23.56 -8.64
CA GLY A 595 34.43 -23.63 -9.92
C GLY A 595 35.66 -24.54 -9.94
N ASP A 596 35.93 -25.27 -8.85
CA ASP A 596 37.07 -26.17 -8.76
C ASP A 596 36.75 -27.52 -9.42
N ALA A 597 37.73 -28.08 -10.12
CA ALA A 597 37.63 -29.39 -10.76
C ALA A 597 37.39 -30.52 -9.74
N LEU A 598 36.24 -31.20 -9.85
CA LEU A 598 35.86 -32.35 -9.05
C LEU A 598 36.31 -33.64 -9.73
N TRP A 599 37.01 -34.49 -8.97
CA TRP A 599 37.56 -35.76 -9.44
C TRP A 599 37.06 -36.87 -8.53
N LEU A 600 36.47 -37.91 -9.12
CA LEU A 600 35.92 -39.02 -8.38
C LEU A 600 36.85 -40.24 -8.50
N PRO A 601 37.11 -40.96 -7.39
CA PRO A 601 37.88 -42.19 -7.45
C PRO A 601 37.15 -43.20 -8.34
N ARG A 602 37.89 -43.83 -9.24
CA ARG A 602 37.40 -45.01 -9.94
C ARG A 602 37.49 -46.17 -8.96
N GLN A 603 36.34 -46.62 -8.43
CA GLN A 603 36.28 -47.85 -7.62
C GLN A 603 36.75 -49.06 -8.44
#